data_AF-A0A6L2KEB6-F1
#
_entry.id   AF-A0A6L2KEB6-F1
#
_cell.length_a   1.000
_cell.length_b   1.000
_cell.length_c   1.000
_cell.angle_alpha   90.00
_cell.angle_beta   90.00
_cell.angle_gamma   90.00
#
_symmetry.space_group_name_H-M   'P 1'
#
loop_
_entity.id
_entity.type
_entity.pdbx_description
1 polymer ?
#
loop_
_entity_poly.entity_id
_entity_poly.type
_entity_poly.pdbx_seq_one_letter_code
_entity_poly.pdbx_strand_id
1 'polypeptide(L)'
;MERWRGILKVPLFPGGSRGRYKVAASLCISTSSQSPTVPSMNAIFFNGDSVKGTGNPVIERLSDLERIAEVIVSKLGENVNAWVIEASKFNGPFAVYKDFIPSVNKWGEPNSYDPTGFPASSSTVNMQMHFEVIENMDIS
;
A
#
# COMPACT_ATOMS: atom_id res chain seq x y z
N MET A 1 3.11 -6.74 -22.16
CA MET A 1 2.17 -6.68 -21.03
C MET A 1 1.98 -5.19 -20.75
N GLU A 2 0.74 -4.72 -20.73
CA GLU A 2 0.47 -3.32 -20.40
C GLU A 2 0.30 -3.17 -18.89
N ARG A 3 0.23 -1.94 -18.43
CA ARG A 3 0.15 -1.65 -17.01
C ARG A 3 -0.84 -0.55 -16.71
N TRP A 4 -1.78 -0.86 -15.85
CA TRP A 4 -2.63 0.15 -15.25
C TRP A 4 -1.89 0.80 -14.07
N ARG A 5 -1.98 2.13 -13.96
CA ARG A 5 -1.44 2.89 -12.84
C ARG A 5 -2.51 3.83 -12.32
N GLY A 6 -2.61 3.93 -11.01
CA GLY A 6 -3.49 4.90 -10.41
C GLY A 6 -3.51 4.86 -8.90
N ILE A 7 -4.22 5.83 -8.33
CA ILE A 7 -4.40 5.94 -6.89
C ILE A 7 -5.81 5.48 -6.52
N LEU A 8 -5.86 4.50 -5.63
CA LEU A 8 -7.08 3.93 -5.08
C LEU A 8 -7.29 4.40 -3.63
N LYS A 9 -8.55 4.45 -3.21
CA LYS A 9 -8.93 4.65 -1.80
C LYS A 9 -9.54 3.36 -1.26
N VAL A 10 -8.74 2.57 -0.56
CA VAL A 10 -9.09 1.19 -0.18
C VAL A 10 -9.33 1.10 1.33
N PRO A 11 -10.41 0.47 1.81
CA PRO A 11 -10.49 0.03 3.19
C PRO A 11 -9.53 -1.14 3.39
N LEU A 12 -8.52 -1.02 4.26
CA LEU A 12 -7.58 -2.13 4.51
C LEU A 12 -8.14 -3.19 5.48
N PHE A 13 -9.24 -2.91 6.18
CA PHE A 13 -9.81 -3.79 7.21
C PHE A 13 -11.32 -4.04 7.00
N PRO A 14 -11.80 -5.27 7.23
CA PRO A 14 -13.22 -5.61 7.19
C PRO A 14 -14.03 -4.78 8.19
N GLY A 15 -15.22 -4.35 7.78
CA GLY A 15 -16.16 -3.63 8.65
C GLY A 15 -16.15 -2.10 8.52
N GLY A 16 -15.34 -1.53 7.60
CA GLY A 16 -15.50 -0.15 7.08
C GLY A 16 -15.36 1.01 8.08
N SER A 17 -15.21 0.73 9.37
CA SER A 17 -15.13 1.74 10.44
C SER A 17 -13.73 2.30 10.63
N ARG A 18 -12.71 1.59 10.15
CA ARG A 18 -11.31 2.03 10.08
C ARG A 18 -11.07 2.65 8.71
N GLY A 19 -10.55 3.87 8.68
CA GLY A 19 -10.60 4.77 7.50
C GLY A 19 -10.02 4.18 6.21
N ARG A 20 -10.31 4.85 5.08
CA ARG A 20 -9.75 4.46 3.78
C ARG A 20 -8.31 4.94 3.65
N TYR A 21 -7.46 4.08 3.11
CA TYR A 21 -6.07 4.35 2.79
C TYR A 21 -5.91 4.74 1.34
N LYS A 22 -5.03 5.69 1.07
CA LYS A 22 -4.61 6.02 -0.28
C LYS A 22 -3.53 5.01 -0.68
N VAL A 23 -3.74 4.31 -1.80
CA VAL A 23 -2.83 3.27 -2.29
C VAL A 23 -2.51 3.61 -3.74
N ALA A 24 -1.24 3.83 -4.06
CA ALA A 24 -0.81 3.82 -5.45
C ALA A 24 -0.64 2.38 -5.90
N ALA A 25 -1.26 2.04 -7.02
CA ALA A 25 -1.27 0.71 -7.57
C ALA A 25 -0.73 0.74 -9.00
N SER A 26 0.05 -0.27 -9.32
CA SER A 26 0.70 -0.46 -10.61
C SER A 26 0.53 -1.93 -10.98
N LEU A 27 -0.44 -2.22 -11.85
CA LEU A 27 -0.99 -3.55 -12.06
C LEU A 27 -0.74 -4.05 -13.48
N CYS A 28 -0.36 -5.31 -13.59
CA CYS A 28 -0.19 -6.01 -14.85
C CYS A 28 -1.55 -6.25 -15.50
N ILE A 29 -1.75 -5.71 -16.71
CA ILE A 29 -2.98 -5.90 -17.46
C ILE A 29 -2.70 -6.53 -18.83
N SER A 30 -3.70 -7.23 -19.33
CA SER A 30 -3.70 -7.80 -20.67
C SER A 30 -3.90 -6.70 -21.70
N THR A 31 -3.03 -6.62 -22.70
CA THR A 31 -3.16 -5.65 -23.80
C THR A 31 -4.44 -5.85 -24.60
N SER A 32 -4.95 -7.07 -24.69
CA SER A 32 -6.12 -7.39 -25.54
C SER A 32 -7.45 -7.15 -24.84
N SER A 33 -7.54 -7.38 -23.53
CA SER A 33 -8.78 -7.30 -22.75
C SER A 33 -8.81 -6.15 -21.75
N GLN A 34 -7.68 -5.44 -21.56
CA GLN A 34 -7.49 -4.45 -20.50
C GLN A 34 -7.81 -4.96 -19.09
N SER A 35 -7.93 -6.29 -18.92
CA SER A 35 -8.22 -6.93 -17.66
C SER A 35 -6.93 -7.21 -16.88
N PRO A 36 -7.01 -7.30 -15.54
CA PRO A 36 -5.90 -7.77 -14.72
C PRO A 36 -5.35 -9.12 -15.20
N THR A 37 -4.04 -9.29 -15.09
CA THR A 37 -3.33 -10.53 -15.39
C THR A 37 -2.60 -11.02 -14.14
N VAL A 38 -2.39 -12.33 -14.05
CA VAL A 38 -1.70 -12.93 -12.91
C VAL A 38 -0.22 -12.51 -12.95
N PRO A 39 0.26 -11.72 -11.96
CA PRO A 39 1.66 -11.34 -11.92
C PRO A 39 2.53 -12.50 -11.43
N SER A 40 3.85 -12.44 -11.69
CA SER A 40 4.80 -13.35 -11.04
C SER A 40 4.98 -13.07 -9.55
N MET A 41 4.68 -11.85 -9.10
CA MET A 41 4.82 -11.42 -7.71
C MET A 41 3.91 -10.22 -7.41
N ASN A 42 3.48 -10.13 -6.15
CA ASN A 42 2.89 -8.92 -5.59
C ASN A 42 3.89 -8.26 -4.62
N ALA A 43 4.23 -7.00 -4.88
CA ALA A 43 5.06 -6.19 -4.01
C ALA A 43 4.18 -5.19 -3.24
N ILE A 44 4.21 -5.28 -1.91
CA ILE A 44 3.45 -4.41 -1.02
C ILE A 44 4.44 -3.56 -0.23
N PHE A 45 4.34 -2.24 -0.35
CA PHE A 45 5.22 -1.29 0.31
C PHE A 45 4.43 -0.30 1.15
N PHE A 46 4.75 -0.25 2.44
CA PHE A 46 4.22 0.73 3.37
C PHE A 46 5.12 1.95 3.36
N ASN A 47 4.63 3.05 2.82
CA ASN A 47 5.43 4.25 2.75
C ASN A 47 5.62 4.84 4.15
N GLY A 48 6.86 5.18 4.47
CA GLY A 48 7.18 5.97 5.66
C GLY A 48 6.85 7.45 5.44
N ASP A 49 7.44 8.30 6.26
CA ASP A 49 7.25 9.75 6.16
C ASP A 49 7.52 10.27 4.75
N SER A 50 6.67 11.19 4.31
CA SER A 50 6.84 11.91 3.05
C SER A 50 7.03 13.39 3.34
N VAL A 51 7.90 14.04 2.58
CA VAL A 51 8.19 15.46 2.74
C VAL A 51 8.21 16.11 1.37
N LYS A 52 7.60 17.29 1.25
CA LYS A 52 7.51 18.05 0.00
C LYS A 52 8.27 19.37 0.13
N GLY A 53 8.73 19.89 -1.01
CA GLY A 53 9.38 21.21 -1.07
C GLY A 53 10.79 21.23 -0.50
N THR A 54 11.46 20.07 -0.45
CA THR A 54 12.86 19.94 -0.06
C THR A 54 13.82 20.44 -1.13
N GLY A 55 13.37 20.51 -2.39
CA GLY A 55 14.20 20.83 -3.56
C GLY A 55 15.15 19.70 -3.97
N ASN A 56 15.20 18.59 -3.22
CA ASN A 56 16.00 17.43 -3.56
C ASN A 56 15.19 16.47 -4.46
N PRO A 57 15.59 16.24 -5.72
CA PRO A 57 14.79 15.47 -6.67
C PRO A 57 14.59 14.00 -6.25
N VAL A 58 15.50 13.43 -5.47
CA VAL A 58 15.37 12.06 -4.96
C VAL A 58 14.32 12.03 -3.86
N ILE A 59 14.33 12.99 -2.93
CA ILE A 59 13.36 13.06 -1.84
C ILE A 59 11.95 13.34 -2.37
N GLU A 60 11.81 14.28 -3.31
CA GLU A 60 10.51 14.55 -3.94
C GLU A 60 9.97 13.31 -4.67
N ARG A 61 10.84 12.60 -5.40
CA ARG A 61 10.46 11.36 -6.10
C ARG A 61 10.04 10.25 -5.14
N LEU A 62 10.77 10.05 -4.04
CA LEU A 62 10.46 9.02 -3.04
C LEU A 62 9.36 9.46 -2.05
N SER A 63 8.85 10.68 -2.18
CA SER A 63 7.68 11.17 -1.43
C SER A 63 6.38 11.05 -2.24
N ASP A 64 6.46 10.63 -3.52
CA ASP A 64 5.31 10.41 -4.38
C ASP A 64 5.01 8.91 -4.51
N LEU A 65 3.80 8.51 -4.14
CA LEU A 65 3.40 7.10 -4.06
C LEU A 65 3.47 6.38 -5.42
N GLU A 66 3.06 7.04 -6.50
CA GLU A 66 3.08 6.44 -7.83
C GLU A 66 4.52 6.30 -8.33
N ARG A 67 5.39 7.28 -8.07
CA ARG A 67 6.81 7.19 -8.39
C ARG A 67 7.52 6.09 -7.60
N ILE A 68 7.14 5.86 -6.35
CA ILE A 68 7.65 4.71 -5.58
C ILE A 68 7.22 3.40 -6.23
N ALA A 69 5.95 3.28 -6.66
CA ALA A 69 5.46 2.08 -7.33
C ALA A 69 6.25 1.81 -8.62
N GLU A 70 6.54 2.86 -9.40
CA GLU A 70 7.41 2.76 -10.59
C GLU A 70 8.82 2.31 -10.25
N VAL A 71 9.42 2.83 -9.15
CA VAL A 71 10.73 2.39 -8.68
C VAL A 71 10.70 0.90 -8.35
N ILE A 72 9.70 0.43 -7.60
CA ILE A 72 9.55 -0.98 -7.21
C ILE A 72 9.48 -1.86 -8.46
N VAL A 73 8.58 -1.55 -9.40
CA VAL A 73 8.46 -2.32 -10.66
C VAL A 73 9.76 -2.30 -11.45
N SER A 74 10.45 -1.15 -11.54
CA SER A 74 11.73 -1.07 -12.27
C SER A 74 12.83 -1.94 -11.65
N LYS A 75 12.72 -2.29 -10.37
CA LYS A 75 13.69 -3.11 -9.63
C LYS A 75 13.33 -4.59 -9.62
N LEU A 76 12.04 -4.91 -9.51
CA LEU A 76 11.56 -6.28 -9.38
C LEU A 76 11.18 -6.92 -10.72
N GLY A 77 11.01 -6.11 -11.78
CA GLY A 77 10.71 -6.57 -13.12
C GLY A 77 9.28 -6.25 -13.56
N GLU A 78 9.01 -6.47 -14.85
CA GLU A 78 7.76 -6.02 -15.48
C GLU A 78 6.54 -6.88 -15.13
N ASN A 79 6.73 -8.11 -14.69
CA ASN A 79 5.66 -9.04 -14.32
C ASN A 79 5.32 -8.98 -12.82
N VAL A 80 5.23 -7.78 -12.26
CA VAL A 80 5.01 -7.53 -10.83
C VAL A 80 3.90 -6.50 -10.64
N ASN A 81 2.93 -6.83 -9.78
CA ASN A 81 1.98 -5.86 -9.26
C ASN A 81 2.62 -5.14 -8.08
N ALA A 82 2.62 -3.81 -8.09
CA ALA A 82 3.15 -3.00 -7.00
C ALA A 82 2.04 -2.19 -6.33
N TRP A 83 2.01 -2.25 -5.01
CA TRP A 83 1.04 -1.58 -4.14
C TRP A 83 1.80 -0.75 -3.12
N VAL A 84 1.65 0.57 -3.17
CA VAL A 84 2.31 1.51 -2.29
C VAL A 84 1.27 2.21 -1.43
N ILE A 85 1.24 1.88 -0.14
CA ILE A 85 0.27 2.39 0.81
C ILE A 85 0.80 3.69 1.41
N GLU A 86 -0.01 4.74 1.37
CA GLU A 86 0.31 6.04 1.98
C GLU A 86 0.62 5.90 3.46
N ALA A 87 1.53 6.75 3.94
CA ALA A 87 1.98 6.74 5.33
C ALA A 87 0.84 6.94 6.33
N SER A 88 1.09 6.50 7.56
CA SER A 88 0.16 6.71 8.66
C SER A 88 -0.07 8.20 8.94
N LYS A 89 -1.25 8.54 9.46
CA LYS A 89 -1.62 9.93 9.81
C LYS A 89 -0.94 10.47 11.07
N PHE A 90 -0.16 9.64 11.78
CA PHE A 90 0.49 10.07 13.01
C PHE A 90 1.84 10.71 12.72
N ASN A 91 2.18 11.70 13.52
CA ASN A 91 3.45 12.38 13.47
C ASN A 91 4.27 11.93 14.70
N GLY A 92 5.20 11.00 14.51
CA GLY A 92 6.01 10.45 15.60
C GLY A 92 7.01 9.40 15.11
N PRO A 93 8.14 9.19 15.82
CA PRO A 93 9.19 8.25 15.42
C PRO A 93 8.73 6.79 15.38
N PHE A 94 7.60 6.49 16.02
CA PHE A 94 6.93 5.19 16.00
C PHE A 94 5.51 5.29 15.40
N ALA A 95 5.28 6.23 14.47
CA ALA A 95 4.02 6.38 13.78
C ALA A 95 3.72 5.11 12.98
N VAL A 96 2.99 4.19 13.61
CA VAL A 96 2.51 2.98 12.95
C VAL A 96 1.21 3.26 12.24
N TYR A 97 0.90 2.44 11.25
CA TYR A 97 -0.46 2.32 10.76
C TYR A 97 -1.33 1.84 11.93
N LYS A 98 -2.09 2.74 12.55
CA LYS A 98 -2.94 2.42 13.72
C LYS A 98 -3.74 1.14 13.54
N ASP A 99 -4.14 0.86 12.30
CA ASP A 99 -5.06 -0.22 12.04
C ASP A 99 -4.34 -1.59 12.04
N PHE A 100 -2.99 -1.64 11.97
CA PHE A 100 -2.18 -2.88 12.15
C PHE A 100 -1.92 -3.27 13.60
N ILE A 101 -2.15 -2.37 14.56
CA ILE A 101 -1.88 -2.62 15.96
C ILE A 101 -3.19 -2.48 16.76
N PRO A 102 -3.50 -3.36 17.71
CA PRO A 102 -4.79 -3.33 18.40
C PRO A 102 -5.12 -1.99 19.08
N SER A 103 -4.10 -1.30 19.60
CA SER A 103 -4.27 -0.06 20.35
C SER A 103 -3.04 0.83 20.25
N VAL A 104 -3.24 2.09 19.89
CA VAL A 104 -2.20 3.13 19.86
C VAL A 104 -2.61 4.34 20.69
N ASN A 105 -1.63 5.12 21.16
CA ASN A 105 -1.89 6.40 21.81
C ASN A 105 -2.18 7.50 20.77
N LYS A 106 -2.39 8.74 21.23
CA LYS A 106 -2.67 9.90 20.36
C LYS A 106 -1.52 10.25 19.38
N TRP A 107 -0.32 9.73 19.62
CA TRP A 107 0.88 9.92 18.80
C TRP A 107 1.14 8.75 17.85
N GLY A 108 0.27 7.73 17.84
CA GLY A 108 0.43 6.55 17.00
C GLY A 108 1.38 5.49 17.57
N GLU A 109 1.86 5.67 18.80
CA GLU A 109 2.74 4.68 19.45
C GLU A 109 1.90 3.53 20.03
N PRO A 110 2.34 2.27 19.95
CA PRO A 110 1.65 1.14 20.58
C PRO A 110 1.50 1.38 22.09
N ASN A 111 0.28 1.21 22.63
CA ASN A 111 0.07 1.30 24.08
C ASN A 111 0.74 0.14 24.84
N SER A 112 0.82 -1.01 24.19
CA SER A 112 1.58 -2.18 24.61
C SER A 112 1.84 -3.06 23.39
N TYR A 113 2.90 -3.87 23.44
CA TYR A 113 3.13 -4.93 22.46
C TYR A 113 2.65 -6.25 23.03
N ASP A 114 1.61 -6.82 22.42
CA ASP A 114 1.17 -8.19 22.68
C ASP A 114 1.46 -9.05 21.43
N PRO A 115 2.43 -9.98 21.50
CA PRO A 115 2.76 -10.85 20.37
C PRO A 115 1.71 -11.95 20.11
N THR A 116 0.73 -12.12 20.99
CA THR A 116 -0.29 -13.17 20.83
C THR A 116 -1.20 -12.89 19.62
N GLY A 117 -1.55 -13.94 18.87
CA GLY A 117 -2.48 -13.83 17.73
C GLY A 117 -1.89 -13.26 16.42
N PHE A 118 -0.58 -13.03 16.34
CA PHE A 118 0.12 -12.55 15.12
C PHE A 118 -0.56 -11.36 14.42
N PRO A 119 -0.72 -10.21 15.10
CA PRO A 119 -1.44 -9.04 14.57
C PRO A 119 -0.85 -8.51 13.25
N ALA A 120 0.46 -8.60 13.07
CA ALA A 120 1.13 -8.19 11.82
C ALA A 120 0.83 -9.14 10.64
N SER A 121 0.83 -10.46 10.86
CA SER A 121 0.60 -11.42 9.78
C SER A 121 -0.87 -11.45 9.37
N SER A 122 -1.79 -11.44 10.34
CA SER A 122 -3.23 -11.36 10.08
C SER A 122 -3.60 -10.12 9.29
N SER A 123 -2.99 -8.97 9.61
CA SER A 123 -3.16 -7.74 8.83
C SER A 123 -2.64 -7.88 7.40
N THR A 124 -1.48 -8.51 7.21
CA THR A 124 -0.88 -8.74 5.89
C THR A 124 -1.77 -9.62 5.01
N VAL A 125 -2.30 -10.71 5.59
CA VAL A 125 -3.22 -11.62 4.91
C VAL A 125 -4.54 -10.93 4.54
N ASN A 126 -5.07 -10.08 5.43
CA ASN A 126 -6.32 -9.34 5.18
C ASN A 126 -6.19 -8.30 4.07
N MET A 127 -5.01 -7.66 3.98
CA MET A 127 -4.68 -6.79 2.87
C MET A 127 -4.60 -7.54 1.55
N GLN A 128 -3.95 -8.71 1.54
CA GLN A 128 -3.86 -9.53 0.34
C GLN A 128 -5.25 -9.96 -0.16
N MET A 129 -6.17 -10.33 0.74
CA MET A 129 -7.57 -10.60 0.37
C MET A 129 -8.30 -9.37 -0.22
N HIS A 130 -8.10 -8.17 0.34
CA HIS A 130 -8.71 -6.95 -0.22
C HIS A 130 -8.15 -6.60 -1.60
N PHE A 131 -6.86 -6.84 -1.82
CA PHE A 131 -6.26 -6.62 -3.14
C PHE A 131 -6.76 -7.64 -4.17
N GLU A 132 -6.99 -8.89 -3.77
CA GLU A 132 -7.65 -9.89 -4.62
C GLU A 132 -9.09 -9.46 -4.99
N VAL A 133 -9.83 -8.83 -4.07
CA VAL A 133 -11.15 -8.25 -4.40
C VAL A 133 -11.04 -7.08 -5.40
N ILE A 134 -9.98 -6.26 -5.32
CA ILE A 134 -9.73 -5.18 -6.29
C ILE A 134 -9.33 -5.74 -7.66
N GLU A 135 -8.54 -6.82 -7.71
CA GLU A 135 -8.21 -7.51 -8.97
C GLU A 135 -9.45 -8.07 -9.67
N ASN A 136 -10.54 -8.30 -8.92
CA ASN A 136 -11.84 -8.71 -9.46
C ASN A 136 -12.80 -7.54 -9.75
N MET A 137 -12.41 -6.28 -9.48
CA MET A 137 -13.19 -5.12 -9.89
C MET A 137 -12.92 -4.80 -11.35
N ASP A 138 -13.97 -4.64 -12.14
CA ASP A 138 -13.90 -4.23 -13.55
C ASP A 138 -13.23 -2.84 -13.64
N ILE A 139 -11.98 -2.82 -14.10
CA ILE A 139 -11.20 -1.60 -14.33
C ILE A 139 -11.68 -1.04 -15.68
N SER A 140 -12.87 -0.45 -15.70
CA SER A 140 -13.44 0.24 -16.87
C SER A 140 -13.01 1.69 -16.98
#